data_AF-A0ABD1RW56-F1
#
_entry.id   AF-A0ABD1RW56-F1
#
_cell.length_a   1.000
_cell.length_b   1.000
_cell.length_c   1.000
_cell.angle_alpha   90.00
_cell.angle_beta   90.00
_cell.angle_gamma   90.00
#
_symmetry.space_group_name_H-M   'P 1'
#
loop_
_entity.id
_entity.type
_entity.pdbx_description
1 polymer ?
#
loop_
_entity_poly.entity_id
_entity_poly.type
_entity_poly.pdbx_seq_one_letter_code
_entity_poly.pdbx_strand_id
1 'polypeptide(L)'
;MDKARPGNKSRPVNLRYFSTTMHEHNFGWQALESIYKFRKLQTLHLHDPTSVIPIWSHFRLALPPEIWKMSQLRHAQVEATAKLPDPPCGENSVIILENLQTLSLIKNFRCTVEVSKRIPNLKKLGIYYTDEPTDYHCLNNLVNLDKLEALKCILCQDSLSFLKNVTFPESLKKLTLVYGNIPWKDMTVVGSLPNLQVLKLKKYAFIGLEWEPNEGEFLQLKFMLLEEIDLKHWRADSIHFPTLEQLFIKSCKDLEEIPSGIGEITTLQSIEVYNCRDSLVTLAKEIQETQQSYGNDDLQVRIMPFYDSTGVFFQLSLMCKVIE
;
A
#
# COMPACT_ATOMS: atom_id res chain seq x y z
N MET A 1 -4.01 -1.24 -30.61
CA MET A 1 -3.63 -0.74 -29.27
C MET A 1 -2.47 0.20 -29.50
N ASP A 2 -2.73 1.49 -29.69
CA ASP A 2 -1.71 2.42 -30.19
C ASP A 2 -0.79 2.85 -29.04
N LYS A 3 0.42 2.27 -29.02
CA LYS A 3 1.52 2.66 -28.15
C LYS A 3 2.37 3.70 -28.87
N ALA A 4 2.36 4.95 -28.42
CA ALA A 4 3.26 5.97 -28.95
C ALA A 4 4.58 5.97 -28.14
N ARG A 5 5.73 5.82 -28.82
CA ARG A 5 7.07 6.13 -28.28
C ARG A 5 7.39 7.61 -28.53
N PRO A 6 8.19 8.28 -27.67
CA PRO A 6 8.51 9.69 -27.85
C PRO A 6 9.44 9.84 -29.06
N GLY A 7 8.98 10.56 -30.09
CA GLY A 7 9.73 10.83 -31.31
C GLY A 7 8.90 10.99 -32.59
N ASN A 8 7.63 10.57 -32.60
CA ASN A 8 6.82 10.61 -33.82
C ASN A 8 5.90 11.85 -33.87
N LYS A 9 6.11 12.73 -34.85
CA LYS A 9 5.36 13.98 -35.09
C LYS A 9 3.94 13.76 -35.66
N SER A 10 3.34 12.58 -35.47
CA SER A 10 1.93 12.32 -35.77
C SER A 10 1.12 12.48 -34.48
N ARG A 11 0.30 13.53 -34.34
CA ARG A 11 -0.57 13.76 -33.17
C ARG A 11 -1.47 12.54 -32.92
N PRO A 12 -1.26 11.74 -31.86
CA PRO A 12 -2.16 10.63 -31.56
C PRO A 12 -3.39 11.16 -30.83
N VAL A 13 -4.43 11.56 -31.57
CA VAL A 13 -5.67 12.15 -31.01
C VAL A 13 -6.48 11.16 -30.15
N ASN A 14 -6.15 9.86 -30.20
CA ASN A 14 -6.89 8.78 -29.52
C ASN A 14 -6.04 7.98 -28.51
N LEU A 15 -4.95 8.55 -27.99
CA LEU A 15 -4.11 7.85 -27.01
C LEU A 15 -4.92 7.51 -25.74
N ARG A 16 -5.05 6.21 -25.43
CA ARG A 16 -5.74 5.71 -24.22
C ARG A 16 -4.78 5.30 -23.11
N TYR A 17 -3.54 4.97 -23.46
CA TYR A 17 -2.49 4.56 -22.53
C TYR A 17 -1.23 5.37 -22.82
N PHE A 18 -0.70 6.03 -21.80
CA PHE A 18 0.55 6.76 -21.86
C PHE A 18 1.44 6.26 -20.74
N SER A 19 2.63 5.78 -21.10
CA SER A 19 3.67 5.42 -20.16
C SER A 19 4.96 6.11 -20.54
N THR A 20 5.64 6.72 -19.57
CA THR A 20 6.95 7.32 -19.77
C THR A 20 7.84 7.06 -18.56
N THR A 21 9.12 6.88 -18.83
CA THR A 21 10.16 6.85 -17.81
C THR A 21 10.61 8.29 -17.53
N MET A 22 10.67 8.66 -16.26
CA MET A 22 11.22 9.94 -15.83
C MET A 22 12.74 9.79 -15.68
N HIS A 23 13.50 10.58 -16.44
CA HIS A 23 14.95 10.68 -16.28
C HIS A 23 15.29 12.00 -15.55
N GLU A 24 16.38 11.99 -14.79
CA GLU A 24 16.82 13.05 -13.86
C GLU A 24 16.94 14.45 -14.49
N HIS A 25 16.98 14.54 -15.82
CA HIS A 25 17.13 15.79 -16.56
C HIS A 25 15.92 16.07 -17.46
N ASN A 26 14.97 16.87 -16.95
CA ASN A 26 14.01 17.74 -17.65
C ASN A 26 13.06 17.19 -18.75
N PHE A 27 13.24 15.99 -19.32
CA PHE A 27 12.46 15.55 -20.48
C PHE A 27 11.03 15.07 -20.14
N GLY A 28 10.80 14.53 -18.95
CA GLY A 28 9.46 14.08 -18.53
C GLY A 28 8.46 15.22 -18.29
N TRP A 29 8.96 16.42 -17.96
CA TRP A 29 8.15 17.56 -17.54
C TRP A 29 7.38 18.22 -18.69
N GLN A 30 8.07 18.49 -19.80
CA GLN A 30 7.45 19.06 -21.00
C GLN A 30 6.42 18.10 -21.61
N ALA A 31 6.60 16.78 -21.44
CA ALA A 31 5.63 15.79 -21.88
C ALA A 31 4.31 15.92 -21.08
N LEU A 32 4.38 16.07 -19.75
CA LEU A 32 3.21 16.19 -18.87
C LEU A 32 2.35 17.44 -19.16
N GLU A 33 2.99 18.57 -19.48
CA GLU A 33 2.32 19.80 -19.92
C GLU A 33 1.55 19.65 -21.24
N SER A 34 1.69 18.53 -21.96
CA SER A 34 0.88 18.26 -23.15
C SER A 34 0.00 17.02 -23.01
N ILE A 35 0.13 16.24 -21.93
CA ILE A 35 -0.64 15.01 -21.74
C ILE A 35 -2.14 15.28 -21.61
N TYR A 36 -2.53 16.41 -21.01
CA TYR A 36 -3.95 16.79 -20.90
C TYR A 36 -4.63 17.02 -22.26
N LYS A 37 -3.86 17.22 -23.34
CA LYS A 37 -4.41 17.32 -24.70
C LYS A 37 -5.01 15.99 -25.16
N PHE A 38 -4.60 14.87 -24.55
CA PHE A 38 -5.15 13.54 -24.80
C PHE A 38 -6.41 13.30 -23.94
N ARG A 39 -7.54 13.92 -24.32
CA ARG A 39 -8.81 13.82 -23.56
C ARG A 39 -9.40 12.40 -23.46
N LYS A 40 -8.92 11.46 -24.27
CA LYS A 40 -9.32 10.04 -24.26
C LYS A 40 -8.37 9.15 -23.45
N LEU A 41 -7.39 9.73 -22.76
CA LEU A 41 -6.44 8.97 -21.96
C LEU A 41 -7.17 8.31 -20.79
N GLN A 42 -6.96 7.00 -20.64
CA GLN A 42 -7.52 6.17 -19.58
C GLN A 42 -6.45 5.76 -18.57
N THR A 43 -5.22 5.57 -19.01
CA THR A 43 -4.11 5.19 -18.13
C THR A 43 -2.93 6.12 -18.35
N LEU A 44 -2.50 6.73 -17.25
CA LEU A 44 -1.25 7.46 -17.13
C LEU A 44 -0.33 6.65 -16.21
N HIS A 45 0.82 6.21 -16.73
CA HIS A 45 1.83 5.49 -15.96
C HIS A 45 3.16 6.22 -16.05
N LEU A 46 3.69 6.68 -14.92
CA LEU A 46 4.95 7.40 -14.83
C LEU A 46 5.95 6.53 -14.10
N HIS A 47 6.88 5.94 -14.83
CA HIS A 47 7.90 5.04 -14.30
C HIS A 47 9.10 5.83 -13.79
N ASP A 48 9.63 5.47 -12.63
CA ASP A 48 10.87 6.03 -12.09
C ASP A 48 11.94 4.94 -12.00
N PRO A 49 12.97 4.97 -12.86
CA PRO A 49 14.01 3.94 -12.87
C PRO A 49 14.94 4.04 -11.65
N THR A 50 14.87 5.12 -10.86
CA THR A 50 15.70 5.32 -9.66
C THR A 50 15.07 4.72 -8.40
N SER A 51 14.05 3.86 -8.53
CA SER A 51 13.13 3.36 -7.48
C SER A 51 13.77 2.60 -6.29
N VAL A 52 15.07 2.70 -6.06
CA VAL A 52 15.68 2.46 -4.76
C VAL A 52 15.37 3.68 -3.89
N ILE A 53 14.12 3.85 -3.46
CA ILE A 53 13.61 5.01 -2.67
C ILE A 53 14.74 5.60 -1.79
N PRO A 54 15.47 6.63 -2.25
CA PRO A 54 16.46 7.26 -1.40
C PRO A 54 15.66 8.18 -0.51
N ILE A 55 15.94 8.08 0.79
CA ILE A 55 15.27 8.77 1.89
C ILE A 55 15.19 10.31 1.69
N TRP A 56 15.87 10.89 0.70
CA TRP A 56 15.91 12.34 0.46
C TRP A 56 15.88 12.77 -1.01
N SER A 57 15.27 12.01 -1.93
CA SER A 57 15.23 12.47 -3.32
C SER A 57 14.21 13.61 -3.51
N HIS A 58 14.71 14.80 -3.82
CA HIS A 58 13.95 16.04 -4.05
C HIS A 58 13.10 16.03 -5.34
N PHE A 59 12.81 14.86 -5.93
CA PHE A 59 12.00 14.78 -7.15
C PHE A 59 10.54 15.17 -6.84
N ARG A 60 10.18 16.41 -7.17
CA ARG A 60 8.86 16.99 -6.90
C ARG A 60 8.00 16.98 -8.16
N LEU A 61 7.61 15.83 -8.69
CA LEU A 61 6.66 15.85 -9.80
C LEU A 61 5.39 16.58 -9.38
N ALA A 62 5.02 17.65 -10.08
CA ALA A 62 3.74 18.32 -9.88
C ALA A 62 2.84 17.96 -11.05
N LEU A 63 1.71 17.32 -10.77
CA LEU A 63 0.71 17.09 -11.81
C LEU A 63 0.09 18.45 -12.22
N PRO A 64 -0.15 18.69 -13.51
CA PRO A 64 -0.77 19.92 -13.96
C PRO A 64 -2.25 19.98 -13.49
N PRO A 65 -2.82 21.16 -13.18
CA PRO A 65 -4.22 21.31 -12.78
C PRO A 65 -5.22 20.72 -13.78
N GLU A 66 -4.83 20.61 -15.04
CA GLU A 66 -5.59 19.99 -16.11
C GLU A 66 -5.88 18.50 -15.89
N ILE A 67 -5.21 17.82 -14.95
CA ILE A 67 -5.53 16.44 -14.55
C ILE A 67 -7.01 16.30 -14.18
N TRP A 68 -7.58 17.33 -13.54
CA TRP A 68 -9.00 17.40 -13.17
C TRP A 68 -9.95 17.53 -14.36
N LYS A 69 -9.44 17.80 -15.56
CA LYS A 69 -10.22 17.88 -16.81
C LYS A 69 -10.20 16.57 -17.60
N MET A 70 -9.45 15.56 -17.15
CA MET A 70 -9.25 14.29 -17.85
C MET A 70 -10.34 13.26 -17.50
N SER A 71 -11.60 13.52 -17.87
CA SER A 71 -12.78 12.73 -17.46
C SER A 71 -12.78 11.24 -17.85
N GLN A 72 -11.94 10.84 -18.82
CA GLN A 72 -11.78 9.44 -19.24
C GLN A 72 -10.71 8.69 -18.45
N LEU A 73 -9.94 9.39 -17.60
CA LEU A 73 -8.85 8.81 -16.83
C LEU A 73 -9.39 7.81 -15.82
N ARG A 74 -8.82 6.60 -15.86
CA ARG A 74 -9.14 5.47 -14.97
C ARG A 74 -8.02 5.18 -13.99
N HIS A 75 -6.78 5.23 -14.47
CA HIS A 75 -5.62 4.89 -13.67
C HIS A 75 -4.55 5.96 -13.86
N ALA A 76 -4.14 6.59 -12.76
CA ALA A 76 -2.96 7.43 -12.69
C ALA A 76 -1.97 6.76 -11.72
N GLN A 77 -1.04 6.01 -12.30
CA GLN A 77 -0.01 5.29 -11.58
C GLN A 77 1.31 6.04 -11.70
N VAL A 78 1.81 6.55 -10.59
CA VAL A 78 3.13 7.15 -10.52
C VAL A 78 4.01 6.24 -9.68
N GLU A 79 5.19 5.90 -10.18
CA GLU A 79 6.24 5.18 -9.45
C GLU A 79 7.23 6.15 -8.80
N ALA A 80 7.33 7.37 -9.32
CA ALA A 80 7.87 8.54 -8.62
C ALA A 80 6.83 9.12 -7.64
N THR A 81 7.25 9.98 -6.70
CA THR A 81 6.31 10.76 -5.89
C THR A 81 5.74 11.93 -6.70
N ALA A 82 4.42 12.11 -6.72
CA ALA A 82 3.76 13.20 -7.44
C ALA A 82 2.81 14.00 -6.57
N LYS A 83 2.91 15.33 -6.61
CA LYS A 83 1.93 16.23 -5.98
C LYS A 83 0.72 16.37 -6.89
N LEU A 84 -0.46 16.06 -6.35
CA LEU A 84 -1.73 16.37 -6.97
C LEU A 84 -2.08 17.84 -6.66
N PRO A 85 -2.38 18.68 -7.66
CA PRO A 85 -2.81 20.05 -7.42
C PRO A 85 -4.23 20.07 -6.83
N ASP A 86 -4.54 21.09 -6.04
CA ASP A 86 -5.90 21.32 -5.58
C ASP A 86 -6.85 21.47 -6.78
N PRO A 87 -8.09 20.96 -6.70
CA PRO A 87 -9.06 21.12 -7.77
C PRO A 87 -9.36 22.61 -8.01
N PRO A 88 -9.56 23.03 -9.28
CA PRO A 88 -9.81 24.43 -9.58
C PRO A 88 -11.14 24.90 -8.96
N CYS A 89 -11.09 26.00 -8.20
CA CYS A 89 -12.26 26.67 -7.64
C CYS A 89 -12.94 27.57 -8.68
N GLY A 90 -14.20 27.30 -9.02
CA GLY A 90 -15.02 28.14 -9.91
C GLY A 90 -16.23 27.40 -10.50
N GLU A 91 -17.35 28.11 -10.68
CA GLU A 91 -18.67 27.56 -11.08
C GLU A 91 -18.70 27.00 -12.51
N ASN A 92 -17.74 27.36 -13.37
CA ASN A 92 -17.71 26.90 -14.76
C ASN A 92 -17.11 25.50 -14.89
N SER A 93 -18.00 24.51 -14.86
CA SER A 93 -17.78 23.07 -15.12
C SER A 93 -16.89 22.36 -14.09
N VAL A 94 -17.50 22.05 -12.94
CA VAL A 94 -17.00 21.02 -12.01
C VAL A 94 -16.97 19.67 -12.74
N ILE A 95 -15.85 19.34 -13.39
CA ILE A 95 -15.64 18.00 -13.97
C ILE A 95 -15.43 17.00 -12.85
N ILE A 96 -16.27 15.98 -12.81
CA ILE A 96 -16.15 14.82 -11.95
C ILE A 96 -15.37 13.75 -12.73
N LEU A 97 -14.32 13.20 -12.13
CA LEU A 97 -13.52 12.12 -12.69
C LEU A 97 -14.18 10.77 -12.35
N GLU A 98 -15.41 10.55 -12.83
CA GLU A 98 -16.21 9.36 -12.52
C GLU A 98 -15.53 8.04 -12.91
N ASN A 99 -14.67 8.08 -13.92
CA ASN A 99 -13.94 6.91 -14.38
C ASN A 99 -12.70 6.59 -13.54
N LEU A 100 -12.23 7.53 -12.70
CA LEU A 100 -10.97 7.36 -11.98
C LEU A 100 -11.11 6.33 -10.86
N GLN A 101 -10.32 5.28 -10.95
CA GLN A 101 -10.32 4.14 -10.04
C GLN A 101 -9.00 3.98 -9.29
N THR A 102 -7.89 4.50 -9.82
CA THR A 102 -6.57 4.31 -9.22
C THR A 102 -5.74 5.59 -9.24
N LEU A 103 -5.23 5.95 -8.06
CA LEU A 103 -4.20 6.96 -7.86
C LEU A 103 -3.07 6.33 -7.04
N SER A 104 -1.83 6.32 -7.50
CA SER A 104 -0.70 5.75 -6.74
C SER A 104 0.42 6.76 -6.50
N LEU A 105 1.00 6.67 -5.30
CA LEU A 105 2.15 7.46 -4.81
C LEU A 105 1.96 8.99 -4.91
N ILE A 106 0.78 9.46 -4.52
CA ILE A 106 0.51 10.90 -4.41
C ILE A 106 1.18 11.46 -3.16
N LYS A 107 2.11 12.39 -3.38
CA LYS A 107 2.84 13.11 -2.34
C LYS A 107 1.93 14.12 -1.65
N ASN A 108 1.91 14.08 -0.31
CA ASN A 108 1.18 15.01 0.55
C ASN A 108 -0.26 15.19 0.10
N PHE A 109 -0.94 14.07 -0.19
CA PHE A 109 -2.32 14.05 -0.65
C PHE A 109 -3.23 14.77 0.34
N ARG A 110 -4.01 15.73 -0.15
CA ARG A 110 -4.98 16.49 0.64
C ARG A 110 -6.38 16.02 0.28
N CYS A 111 -6.98 15.22 1.16
CA CYS A 111 -8.33 14.71 0.97
C CYS A 111 -9.35 15.76 1.41
N THR A 112 -9.49 16.87 0.69
CA THR A 112 -10.56 17.83 0.97
C THR A 112 -11.92 17.25 0.55
N VAL A 113 -13.02 17.80 1.09
CA VAL A 113 -14.38 17.41 0.67
C VAL A 113 -14.61 17.62 -0.83
N GLU A 114 -13.98 18.64 -1.41
CA GLU A 114 -14.06 18.85 -2.87
C GLU A 114 -13.32 17.75 -3.62
N VAL A 115 -12.12 17.35 -3.15
CA VAL A 115 -11.38 16.24 -3.76
C VAL A 115 -12.21 14.96 -3.71
N SER A 116 -12.80 14.58 -2.57
CA SER A 116 -13.60 13.35 -2.49
C SER A 116 -14.80 13.36 -3.43
N LYS A 117 -15.49 14.50 -3.59
CA LYS A 117 -16.58 14.68 -4.57
C LYS A 117 -16.14 14.54 -6.03
N ARG A 118 -14.89 14.89 -6.34
CA ARG A 118 -14.34 14.86 -7.70
C ARG A 118 -13.90 13.47 -8.14
N ILE A 119 -13.57 12.59 -7.20
CA ILE A 119 -13.10 11.22 -7.46
C ILE A 119 -13.94 10.17 -6.72
N PRO A 120 -15.27 10.16 -6.93
CA PRO A 120 -16.19 9.37 -6.11
C PRO A 120 -16.06 7.84 -6.31
N ASN A 121 -15.42 7.41 -7.40
CA ASN A 121 -15.27 5.99 -7.76
C ASN A 121 -13.85 5.45 -7.56
N LEU A 122 -13.03 6.16 -6.77
CA LEU A 122 -11.66 5.72 -6.50
C LEU A 122 -11.67 4.41 -5.70
N LYS A 123 -10.98 3.39 -6.21
CA LYS A 123 -10.85 2.07 -5.59
C LYS A 123 -9.50 1.81 -4.95
N LYS A 124 -8.44 2.41 -5.49
CA LYS A 124 -7.07 2.23 -5.02
C LYS A 124 -6.37 3.57 -4.85
N LEU A 125 -5.86 3.82 -3.66
CA LEU A 125 -5.12 5.03 -3.31
C LEU A 125 -3.75 4.66 -2.73
N GLY A 126 -2.70 5.22 -3.31
CA GLY A 126 -1.35 5.20 -2.76
C GLY A 126 -0.91 6.61 -2.43
N ILE A 127 -0.47 6.85 -1.19
CA ILE A 127 -0.02 8.15 -0.71
C ILE A 127 1.36 8.05 -0.08
N TYR A 128 2.10 9.16 -0.19
CA TYR A 128 3.42 9.33 0.41
C TYR A 128 3.42 10.66 1.18
N TYR A 129 3.70 10.60 2.48
CA TYR A 129 3.82 11.78 3.32
C TYR A 129 5.27 12.04 3.68
N THR A 130 5.70 13.28 3.47
CA THR A 130 6.93 13.82 4.06
C THR A 130 6.63 14.39 5.45
N ASP A 131 7.64 14.95 6.14
CA ASP A 131 7.52 15.62 7.46
C ASP A 131 6.60 16.86 7.52
N GLU A 132 5.60 16.96 6.64
CA GLU A 132 4.54 17.96 6.76
C GLU A 132 3.55 17.53 7.86
N PRO A 133 2.99 18.49 8.62
CA PRO A 133 2.07 18.14 9.70
C PRO A 133 0.80 17.47 9.14
N THR A 134 0.42 16.34 9.73
CA THR A 134 -0.67 15.47 9.23
C THR A 134 -2.05 16.16 9.22
N ASP A 135 -2.24 17.18 10.06
CA ASP A 135 -3.48 17.97 10.16
C ASP A 135 -3.84 18.70 8.85
N TYR A 136 -2.85 18.98 7.98
CA TYR A 136 -3.08 19.68 6.71
C TYR A 136 -3.59 18.78 5.57
N HIS A 137 -3.63 17.46 5.78
CA HIS A 137 -3.98 16.47 4.76
C HIS A 137 -5.47 16.10 4.74
N CYS A 138 -6.24 16.49 5.75
CA CYS A 138 -7.70 16.24 5.84
C CYS A 138 -8.07 14.75 5.69
N LEU A 139 -7.26 13.85 6.26
CA LEU A 139 -7.41 12.40 6.11
C LEU A 139 -8.69 11.82 6.72
N ASN A 140 -9.33 12.56 7.63
CA ASN A 140 -10.67 12.25 8.14
C ASN A 140 -11.74 12.21 7.05
N ASN A 141 -11.51 12.86 5.90
CA ASN A 141 -12.44 12.81 4.77
C ASN A 141 -12.27 11.58 3.88
N LEU A 142 -11.29 10.70 4.13
CA LEU A 142 -11.15 9.44 3.38
C LEU A 142 -12.39 8.56 3.52
N VAL A 143 -13.14 8.71 4.61
CA VAL A 143 -14.43 8.07 4.82
C VAL A 143 -15.44 8.36 3.72
N ASN A 144 -15.32 9.51 3.03
CA ASN A 144 -16.21 9.89 1.91
C ASN A 144 -15.85 9.20 0.58
N LEU A 145 -14.79 8.38 0.55
CA LEU A 145 -14.42 7.57 -0.61
C LEU A 145 -15.02 6.17 -0.45
N ASP A 146 -16.34 6.07 -0.54
CA ASP A 146 -17.11 4.86 -0.21
C ASP A 146 -16.74 3.62 -1.04
N LYS A 147 -16.01 3.77 -2.15
CA LYS A 147 -15.56 2.69 -3.03
C LYS A 147 -14.09 2.34 -2.87
N LEU A 148 -13.38 2.95 -1.91
CA LEU A 148 -11.95 2.75 -1.70
C LEU A 148 -11.68 1.39 -1.05
N GLU A 149 -11.21 0.43 -1.85
CA GLU A 149 -10.94 -0.94 -1.42
C GLU A 149 -9.49 -1.16 -1.00
N ALA A 150 -8.54 -0.36 -1.49
CA ALA A 150 -7.12 -0.52 -1.17
C ALA A 150 -6.43 0.82 -0.90
N LEU A 151 -5.73 0.90 0.23
CA LEU A 151 -4.95 2.04 0.65
C LEU A 151 -3.50 1.63 0.94
N LYS A 152 -2.54 2.33 0.34
CA LYS A 152 -1.11 2.22 0.67
C LYS A 152 -0.60 3.57 1.14
N CYS A 153 -0.11 3.62 2.38
CA CYS A 153 0.52 4.81 2.93
C CYS A 153 2.00 4.56 3.16
N ILE A 154 2.84 5.44 2.62
CA ILE A 154 4.25 5.53 2.97
C ILE A 154 4.40 6.80 3.81
N LEU A 155 4.75 6.64 5.07
CA LEU A 155 4.79 7.72 6.06
C LEU A 155 6.23 8.18 6.29
N CYS A 156 6.40 9.34 6.93
CA CYS A 156 7.69 9.65 7.53
C CYS A 156 7.78 9.05 8.94
N GLN A 157 8.99 8.83 9.43
CA GLN A 157 9.27 8.10 10.67
C GLN A 157 8.60 8.73 11.91
N ASP A 158 8.28 10.02 11.93
CA ASP A 158 7.65 10.68 13.09
C ASP A 158 6.12 10.87 12.98
N SER A 159 5.44 10.04 12.19
CA SER A 159 3.99 10.16 11.93
C SER A 159 3.10 9.56 13.04
N LEU A 160 3.44 9.79 14.31
CA LEU A 160 2.77 9.24 15.50
C LEU A 160 1.25 9.55 15.55
N SER A 161 0.81 10.62 14.90
CA SER A 161 -0.60 11.03 14.87
C SER A 161 -1.38 10.54 13.64
N PHE A 162 -0.78 9.75 12.75
CA PHE A 162 -1.42 9.33 11.50
C PHE A 162 -2.79 8.67 11.75
N LEU A 163 -2.86 7.69 12.66
CA LEU A 163 -4.10 6.98 12.98
C LEU A 163 -5.13 7.85 13.72
N LYS A 164 -4.71 8.94 14.37
CA LYS A 164 -5.62 9.87 15.05
C LYS A 164 -6.34 10.81 14.07
N ASN A 165 -5.72 11.06 12.92
CA ASN A 165 -6.19 12.03 11.93
C ASN A 165 -6.89 11.39 10.74
N VAL A 166 -6.90 10.06 10.65
CA VAL A 166 -7.52 9.31 9.56
C VAL A 166 -8.85 8.70 9.99
N THR A 167 -9.83 8.73 9.10
CA THR A 167 -11.06 7.95 9.24
C THR A 167 -11.18 7.09 7.99
N PHE A 168 -10.96 5.78 8.15
CA PHE A 168 -11.00 4.84 7.04
C PHE A 168 -12.45 4.59 6.59
N PRO A 169 -12.71 4.45 5.28
CA PRO A 169 -14.01 4.03 4.79
C PRO A 169 -14.24 2.53 5.08
N GLU A 170 -15.48 2.14 5.33
CA GLU A 170 -15.85 0.75 5.61
C GLU A 170 -15.57 -0.20 4.44
N SER A 171 -15.50 0.31 3.21
CA SER A 171 -15.19 -0.48 2.01
C SER A 171 -13.72 -0.93 1.91
N LEU A 172 -12.86 -0.46 2.83
CA LEU A 172 -11.43 -0.78 2.80
C LEU A 172 -11.17 -2.25 3.10
N LYS A 173 -10.61 -2.96 2.11
CA LYS A 173 -10.25 -4.38 2.18
C LYS A 173 -8.75 -4.62 2.33
N LYS A 174 -7.92 -3.68 1.87
CA LYS A 174 -6.47 -3.80 1.86
C LYS A 174 -5.81 -2.55 2.40
N LEU A 175 -5.00 -2.72 3.43
CA LEU A 175 -4.17 -1.67 4.00
C LEU A 175 -2.69 -2.05 3.92
N THR A 176 -1.87 -1.14 3.44
CA THR A 176 -0.41 -1.25 3.49
C THR A 176 0.16 0.00 4.14
N LEU A 177 0.87 -0.16 5.24
CA LEU A 177 1.58 0.91 5.94
C LEU A 177 3.09 0.64 5.84
N VAL A 178 3.85 1.68 5.49
CA VAL A 178 5.31 1.64 5.36
C VAL A 178 5.89 2.81 6.13
N TYR A 179 6.80 2.54 7.07
CA TYR A 179 7.24 3.53 8.07
C TYR A 179 6.07 4.13 8.86
N GLY A 180 6.35 5.14 9.68
CA GLY A 180 5.35 5.87 10.46
C GLY A 180 5.58 5.78 11.95
N ASN A 181 6.30 4.75 12.41
CA ASN A 181 6.58 4.47 13.80
C ASN A 181 5.32 4.60 14.69
N ILE A 182 4.19 4.03 14.22
CA ILE A 182 2.93 4.12 14.96
C ILE A 182 3.01 3.21 16.19
N PRO A 183 2.67 3.66 17.40
CA PRO A 183 2.68 2.78 18.56
C PRO A 183 1.71 1.59 18.38
N TRP A 184 2.13 0.36 18.73
CA TRP A 184 1.27 -0.83 18.64
C TRP A 184 -0.08 -0.71 19.36
N LYS A 185 -0.16 0.06 20.45
CA LYS A 185 -1.42 0.37 21.15
C LYS A 185 -2.48 1.04 20.26
N ASP A 186 -2.06 1.73 19.20
CA ASP A 186 -2.98 2.42 18.27
C ASP A 186 -3.44 1.49 17.13
N MET A 187 -2.92 0.24 17.07
CA MET A 187 -3.31 -0.77 16.07
C MET A 187 -4.80 -1.12 16.12
N THR A 188 -5.46 -0.88 17.26
CA THR A 188 -6.91 -1.08 17.42
C THR A 188 -7.75 -0.36 16.36
N VAL A 189 -7.29 0.81 15.87
CA VAL A 189 -7.96 1.54 14.78
C VAL A 189 -8.00 0.73 13.49
N VAL A 190 -6.93 -0.03 13.20
CA VAL A 190 -6.85 -0.92 12.04
C VAL A 190 -7.56 -2.25 12.32
N GLY A 191 -7.42 -2.78 13.53
CA GLY A 191 -8.07 -4.01 13.98
C GLY A 191 -9.60 -3.93 13.93
N SER A 192 -10.16 -2.75 14.16
CA SER A 192 -11.61 -2.51 14.15
C SER A 192 -12.22 -2.38 12.74
N LEU A 193 -11.42 -2.49 11.67
CA LEU A 193 -11.92 -2.33 10.30
C LEU A 193 -12.76 -3.53 9.87
N PRO A 194 -14.07 -3.35 9.55
CA PRO A 194 -15.01 -4.45 9.44
C PRO A 194 -14.77 -5.35 8.21
N ASN A 195 -14.18 -4.82 7.15
CA ASN A 195 -13.97 -5.52 5.88
C ASN A 195 -12.50 -5.71 5.52
N LEU A 196 -11.57 -5.46 6.46
CA LEU A 196 -10.14 -5.57 6.19
C LEU A 196 -9.71 -7.03 6.03
N GLN A 197 -9.26 -7.37 4.83
CA GLN A 197 -8.83 -8.73 4.45
C GLN A 197 -7.32 -8.85 4.30
N VAL A 198 -6.63 -7.75 3.97
CA VAL A 198 -5.19 -7.75 3.70
C VAL A 198 -4.53 -6.64 4.51
N LEU A 199 -3.63 -7.01 5.41
CA LEU A 199 -2.80 -6.08 6.16
C LEU A 199 -1.32 -6.30 5.82
N LYS A 200 -0.62 -5.23 5.46
CA LYS A 200 0.81 -5.25 5.19
C LYS A 200 1.52 -4.15 5.98
N LEU A 201 2.36 -4.54 6.92
CA LEU A 201 3.17 -3.64 7.73
C LEU A 201 4.63 -3.79 7.31
N LYS A 202 5.28 -2.67 6.96
CA LYS A 202 6.64 -2.68 6.43
C LYS A 202 7.51 -1.61 7.07
N LYS A 203 8.78 -1.92 7.30
CA LYS A 203 9.83 -0.94 7.65
C LYS A 203 9.43 -0.05 8.84
N TYR A 204 9.23 -0.65 10.01
CA TYR A 204 8.82 0.07 11.23
C TYR A 204 7.51 0.85 11.04
N ALA A 205 6.52 0.23 10.38
CA ALA A 205 5.18 0.80 10.26
C ALA A 205 4.54 1.03 11.62
N PHE A 206 4.75 0.06 12.51
CA PHE A 206 4.47 0.17 13.94
C PHE A 206 5.76 -0.01 14.73
N ILE A 207 5.80 0.57 15.93
CA ILE A 207 6.89 0.43 16.90
C ILE A 207 6.37 0.02 18.28
N GLY A 208 7.24 -0.67 19.00
CA GLY A 208 6.99 -1.20 20.34
C GLY A 208 7.29 -2.68 20.39
N LEU A 209 7.81 -3.12 21.53
CA LEU A 209 8.30 -4.48 21.69
C LEU A 209 7.18 -5.51 21.86
N GLU A 210 5.98 -5.08 22.24
CA GLU A 210 4.86 -5.97 22.52
C GLU A 210 3.61 -5.54 21.75
N TRP A 211 2.87 -6.54 21.26
CA TRP A 211 1.56 -6.34 20.64
C TRP A 211 0.62 -7.47 21.01
N GLU A 212 -0.53 -7.08 21.56
CA GLU A 212 -1.68 -7.92 21.85
C GLU A 212 -2.91 -7.31 21.17
N PRO A 213 -3.52 -7.97 20.17
CA PRO A 213 -4.80 -7.54 19.61
C PRO A 213 -5.91 -7.62 20.64
N ASN A 214 -6.93 -6.76 20.53
CA ASN A 214 -8.11 -6.91 21.38
C ASN A 214 -9.06 -7.97 20.83
N GLU A 215 -9.87 -8.56 21.71
CA GLU A 215 -10.97 -9.43 21.30
C GLU A 215 -11.94 -8.69 20.35
N GLY A 216 -12.33 -9.34 19.26
CA GLY A 216 -13.22 -8.76 18.26
C GLY A 216 -12.54 -7.95 17.15
N GLU A 217 -11.21 -7.81 17.18
CA GLU A 217 -10.43 -7.19 16.10
C GLU A 217 -10.12 -8.19 14.97
N PHE A 218 -9.81 -7.68 13.77
CA PHE A 218 -9.33 -8.42 12.60
C PHE A 218 -10.20 -9.60 12.12
N LEU A 219 -11.52 -9.53 12.35
CA LEU A 219 -12.46 -10.62 12.08
C LEU A 219 -12.49 -11.12 10.63
N GLN A 220 -12.16 -10.26 9.65
CA GLN A 220 -12.16 -10.59 8.21
C GLN A 220 -10.75 -10.72 7.63
N LEU A 221 -9.70 -10.67 8.46
CA LEU A 221 -8.32 -10.61 7.99
C LEU A 221 -7.86 -11.99 7.47
N LYS A 222 -7.59 -12.06 6.16
CA LYS A 222 -7.14 -13.28 5.46
C LYS A 222 -5.63 -13.33 5.25
N PHE A 223 -4.99 -12.16 5.11
CA PHE A 223 -3.56 -12.06 4.82
C PHE A 223 -2.90 -11.03 5.73
N MET A 224 -1.82 -11.43 6.39
CA MET A 224 -0.96 -10.54 7.17
C MET A 224 0.49 -10.63 6.70
N LEU A 225 1.11 -9.48 6.44
CA LEU A 225 2.54 -9.33 6.22
C LEU A 225 3.17 -8.45 7.29
N LEU A 226 4.20 -8.97 7.95
CA LEU A 226 5.11 -8.24 8.83
C LEU A 226 6.49 -8.20 8.17
N GLU A 227 6.98 -7.02 7.78
CA GLU A 227 8.29 -6.84 7.14
C GLU A 227 9.12 -5.78 7.88
N GLU A 228 10.31 -6.15 8.36
CA GLU A 228 11.23 -5.22 9.06
C GLU A 228 10.53 -4.47 10.21
N ILE A 229 9.94 -5.21 11.15
CA ILE A 229 9.27 -4.66 12.35
C ILE A 229 10.08 -5.00 13.60
N ASP A 230 10.03 -4.14 14.62
CA ASP A 230 10.73 -4.24 15.92
C ASP A 230 10.00 -5.09 16.97
N LEU A 231 8.86 -5.67 16.60
CA LEU A 231 8.02 -6.45 17.50
C LEU A 231 8.80 -7.65 18.04
N LYS A 232 8.82 -7.79 19.37
CA LYS A 232 9.53 -8.84 20.09
C LYS A 232 8.58 -9.91 20.62
N HIS A 233 7.53 -9.48 21.32
CA HIS A 233 6.51 -10.34 21.91
C HIS A 233 5.17 -10.09 21.22
N TRP A 234 4.80 -11.01 20.34
CA TRP A 234 3.47 -11.03 19.77
C TRP A 234 2.60 -11.93 20.65
N ARG A 235 1.55 -11.37 21.27
CA ARG A 235 0.63 -12.08 22.17
C ARG A 235 -0.72 -12.19 21.47
N ALA A 236 -0.93 -13.25 20.70
CA ALA A 236 -2.20 -13.45 20.02
C ALA A 236 -2.70 -14.89 20.16
N ASP A 237 -4.01 -15.04 19.97
CA ASP A 237 -4.71 -16.30 19.99
C ASP A 237 -5.57 -16.40 18.71
N SER A 238 -6.07 -17.60 18.42
CA SER A 238 -6.95 -17.93 17.31
C SER A 238 -8.16 -17.00 17.21
N ILE A 239 -8.72 -16.57 18.35
CA ILE A 239 -9.87 -15.67 18.42
C ILE A 239 -9.61 -14.27 17.85
N HIS A 240 -8.34 -13.83 17.83
CA HIS A 240 -7.95 -12.52 17.31
C HIS A 240 -7.89 -12.51 15.78
N PHE A 241 -7.76 -13.67 15.12
CA PHE A 241 -7.59 -13.76 13.67
C PHE A 241 -8.36 -14.95 13.08
N PRO A 242 -9.69 -15.05 13.28
CA PRO A 242 -10.45 -16.26 13.00
C PRO A 242 -10.48 -16.68 11.52
N THR A 243 -10.20 -15.75 10.60
CA THR A 243 -10.26 -15.96 9.15
C THR A 243 -8.89 -15.88 8.45
N LEU A 244 -7.79 -15.91 9.22
CA LEU A 244 -6.45 -15.76 8.66
C LEU A 244 -6.04 -16.99 7.86
N GLU A 245 -5.76 -16.77 6.57
CA GLU A 245 -5.35 -17.81 5.63
C GLU A 245 -3.82 -17.82 5.45
N GLN A 246 -3.18 -16.65 5.50
CA GLN A 246 -1.75 -16.51 5.17
C GLN A 246 -1.03 -15.53 6.09
N LEU A 247 0.07 -16.00 6.69
CA LEU A 247 0.99 -15.20 7.49
C LEU A 247 2.36 -15.13 6.81
N PHE A 248 2.84 -13.92 6.52
CA PHE A 248 4.16 -13.68 5.95
C PHE A 248 5.00 -12.84 6.91
N ILE A 249 6.15 -13.35 7.32
CA ILE A 249 7.10 -12.66 8.20
C ILE A 249 8.43 -12.52 7.49
N LYS A 250 8.91 -11.28 7.35
CA LYS A 250 10.10 -10.95 6.58
C LYS A 250 11.05 -10.04 7.35
N SER A 251 12.30 -10.45 7.50
CA SER A 251 13.33 -9.59 8.11
C SER A 251 12.96 -9.05 9.51
N CYS A 252 12.03 -9.70 10.22
CA CYS A 252 11.68 -9.38 11.61
C CYS A 252 12.70 -10.11 12.49
N LYS A 253 13.81 -9.45 12.78
CA LYS A 253 14.92 -10.05 13.53
C LYS A 253 14.64 -10.10 15.01
N ASP A 254 13.82 -9.21 15.56
CA ASP A 254 13.58 -9.12 17.00
C ASP A 254 12.42 -10.00 17.48
N LEU A 255 11.58 -10.49 16.58
CA LEU A 255 10.45 -11.36 16.92
C LEU A 255 10.94 -12.69 17.51
N GLU A 256 10.56 -12.96 18.76
CA GLU A 256 11.02 -14.15 19.49
C GLU A 256 10.12 -15.36 19.23
N GLU A 257 8.82 -15.15 19.04
CA GLU A 257 7.85 -16.23 18.82
C GLU A 257 6.74 -15.87 17.83
N ILE A 258 6.18 -16.91 17.21
CA ILE A 258 4.85 -16.87 16.59
C ILE A 258 3.89 -17.44 17.64
N PRO A 259 2.84 -16.71 18.05
CA PRO A 259 1.93 -17.19 19.09
C PRO A 259 1.33 -18.55 18.72
N SER A 260 1.29 -19.49 19.66
CA SER A 260 0.77 -20.85 19.41
C SER A 260 -0.67 -20.83 18.92
N GLY A 261 -1.49 -19.89 19.41
CA GLY A 261 -2.88 -19.74 18.99
C GLY A 261 -3.03 -19.35 17.51
N ILE A 262 -2.00 -18.79 16.84
CA ILE A 262 -1.99 -18.65 15.38
C ILE A 262 -2.02 -20.03 14.71
N GLY A 263 -1.28 -21.00 15.28
CA GLY A 263 -1.28 -22.37 14.83
C GLY A 263 -2.64 -23.07 15.00
N GLU A 264 -3.53 -22.57 15.84
CA GLU A 264 -4.87 -23.13 16.08
C GLU A 264 -5.95 -22.59 15.12
N ILE A 265 -5.59 -21.63 14.27
CA ILE A 265 -6.51 -21.05 13.28
C ILE A 265 -6.79 -22.07 12.17
N THR A 266 -8.03 -22.55 12.12
CA THR A 266 -8.47 -23.59 11.16
C THR A 266 -8.42 -23.15 9.69
N THR A 267 -8.47 -21.85 9.43
CA THR A 267 -8.40 -21.29 8.07
C THR A 267 -6.97 -21.09 7.58
N LEU A 268 -5.96 -21.26 8.44
CA LEU A 268 -4.57 -20.99 8.13
C LEU A 268 -4.01 -22.02 7.16
N GLN A 269 -3.60 -21.55 5.99
CA GLN A 269 -3.08 -22.36 4.89
C GLN A 269 -1.56 -22.27 4.79
N SER A 270 -0.96 -21.12 5.14
CA SER A 270 0.48 -20.96 5.02
C SER A 270 1.11 -19.99 6.01
N ILE A 271 2.30 -20.36 6.49
CA ILE A 271 3.23 -19.47 7.19
C ILE A 271 4.52 -19.39 6.36
N GLU A 272 4.87 -18.18 5.91
CA GLU A 272 6.11 -17.94 5.19
C GLU A 272 7.06 -17.08 6.04
N VAL A 273 8.26 -17.59 6.30
CA VAL A 273 9.29 -16.90 7.09
C VAL A 273 10.52 -16.68 6.21
N TYR A 274 10.88 -15.41 6.01
CA TYR A 274 12.01 -15.00 5.18
C TYR A 274 12.99 -14.14 5.98
N ASN A 275 14.27 -14.51 5.98
CA ASN A 275 15.32 -13.72 6.62
C ASN A 275 15.03 -13.37 8.09
N CYS A 276 14.51 -14.30 8.90
CA CYS A 276 14.36 -14.13 10.36
C CYS A 276 15.47 -14.87 11.12
N ARG A 277 15.43 -14.87 12.46
CA ARG A 277 16.32 -15.72 13.28
C ARG A 277 15.91 -17.19 13.16
N ASP A 278 16.88 -18.09 13.30
CA ASP A 278 16.64 -19.54 13.24
C ASP A 278 15.67 -20.02 14.33
N SER A 279 15.63 -19.35 15.49
CA SER A 279 14.65 -19.63 16.54
C SER A 279 13.20 -19.48 16.06
N LEU A 280 12.90 -18.40 15.32
CA LEU A 280 11.56 -18.17 14.78
C LEU A 280 11.21 -19.20 13.68
N VAL A 281 12.21 -19.61 12.89
CA VAL A 281 12.07 -20.66 11.88
C VAL A 281 11.71 -22.00 12.54
N THR A 282 12.35 -22.35 13.66
CA THR A 282 12.03 -23.56 14.42
C THR A 282 10.60 -23.53 14.94
N LEU A 283 10.17 -22.42 15.55
CA LEU A 283 8.80 -22.27 16.06
C LEU A 283 7.74 -22.38 14.95
N ALA A 284 8.00 -21.80 13.77
CA ALA A 284 7.10 -21.97 12.63
C ALA A 284 6.94 -23.44 12.22
N LYS A 285 8.02 -24.24 12.27
CA LYS A 285 7.97 -25.68 11.99
C LYS A 285 7.25 -26.46 13.08
N GLU A 286 7.44 -26.11 14.35
CA GLU A 286 6.73 -26.74 15.48
C GLU A 286 5.21 -26.56 15.35
N ILE A 287 4.75 -25.38 14.88
CA ILE A 287 3.33 -25.15 14.56
C ILE A 287 2.85 -26.13 13.47
N GLN A 288 3.65 -26.33 12.43
CA GLN A 288 3.33 -27.28 11.35
C GLN A 288 3.23 -28.72 11.86
N GLU A 289 4.21 -29.17 12.63
CA GLU A 289 4.27 -30.52 13.21
C GLU A 289 3.09 -30.76 14.16
N THR A 290 2.72 -29.74 14.95
CA THR A 290 1.55 -29.79 15.84
C THR A 290 0.26 -29.95 15.03
N GLN A 291 0.07 -29.17 13.97
CA GLN A 291 -1.10 -29.28 13.09
C GLN A 291 -1.18 -30.66 12.39
N GLN A 292 -0.05 -31.18 11.91
CA GLN A 292 0.05 -32.52 11.33
C GLN A 292 -0.31 -33.61 12.35
N SER A 293 0.13 -33.48 13.60
CA SER A 293 -0.23 -34.42 14.66
C SER A 293 -1.75 -34.46 14.95
N TYR A 294 -2.46 -33.37 14.67
CA TYR A 294 -3.91 -33.27 14.74
C TYR A 294 -4.62 -33.64 13.43
N GLY A 295 -3.88 -34.11 12.42
CA GLY A 295 -4.39 -34.56 11.13
C GLY A 295 -4.60 -33.45 10.10
N ASN A 296 -4.06 -32.25 10.32
CA ASN A 296 -4.05 -31.17 9.33
C ASN A 296 -2.71 -31.13 8.57
N ASP A 297 -2.69 -31.81 7.42
CA ASP A 297 -1.54 -31.83 6.51
C ASP A 297 -1.53 -30.64 5.51
N ASP A 298 -2.59 -29.82 5.49
CA ASP A 298 -2.75 -28.75 4.50
C ASP A 298 -1.92 -27.50 4.83
N LEU A 299 -1.54 -27.30 6.10
CA LEU A 299 -0.73 -26.17 6.52
C LEU A 299 0.69 -26.24 5.92
N GLN A 300 1.04 -25.25 5.11
CA GLN A 300 2.36 -25.15 4.49
C GLN A 300 3.24 -24.13 5.21
N VAL A 301 4.36 -24.59 5.77
CA VAL A 301 5.41 -23.69 6.29
C VAL A 301 6.55 -23.59 5.29
N ARG A 302 6.83 -22.38 4.82
CA ARG A 302 7.89 -22.09 3.84
C ARG A 302 8.97 -21.23 4.47
N ILE A 303 10.18 -21.76 4.48
CA ILE A 303 11.36 -21.07 5.01
C ILE A 303 12.25 -20.71 3.83
N MET A 304 12.54 -19.42 3.69
CA MET A 304 13.42 -18.93 2.63
C MET A 304 14.70 -18.37 3.24
N PRO A 305 15.86 -19.01 2.99
CA PRO A 305 17.13 -18.56 3.53
C PRO A 305 17.60 -17.26 2.86
N PHE A 306 18.51 -16.58 3.55
CA PHE A 306 19.27 -15.45 3.02
C PHE A 306 20.11 -15.93 1.83
N TYR A 307 19.85 -15.46 0.61
CA TYR A 307 20.80 -15.62 -0.48
C TYR A 307 21.85 -14.52 -0.41
N ASP A 308 23.09 -14.94 -0.17
CA ASP A 308 24.28 -14.12 -0.16
C ASP A 308 24.62 -13.65 -1.59
N SER A 309 24.77 -12.33 -1.74
CA SER A 309 25.52 -11.52 -2.73
C SER A 309 25.77 -11.96 -4.21
N THR A 310 25.15 -13.02 -4.74
CA THR A 310 25.31 -13.47 -6.15
C THR A 310 24.01 -13.47 -6.93
N GLY A 311 23.40 -12.28 -7.02
CA GLY A 311 22.94 -11.78 -8.33
C GLY A 311 21.97 -12.60 -9.16
N VAL A 312 21.06 -13.38 -8.56
CA VAL A 312 19.83 -13.81 -9.26
C VAL A 312 18.67 -13.16 -8.55
N PHE A 313 18.23 -12.02 -9.08
CA PHE A 313 16.91 -11.46 -8.85
C PHE A 313 15.87 -12.51 -9.31
N PHE A 314 15.59 -13.51 -8.49
CA PHE A 314 14.33 -14.22 -8.62
C PHE A 314 13.26 -13.17 -8.39
N GLN A 315 12.54 -12.86 -9.47
CA GLN A 315 11.45 -11.91 -9.51
C GLN A 315 10.52 -12.14 -8.30
N LEU A 316 10.67 -11.34 -7.25
CA LEU A 316 9.60 -11.04 -6.30
C LEU A 316 8.35 -10.49 -7.03
N SER A 317 8.53 -10.04 -8.29
CA SER A 317 7.47 -9.77 -9.26
C SER A 317 6.60 -11.00 -9.62
N LEU A 318 7.02 -12.25 -9.38
CA LEU A 318 6.21 -13.42 -9.72
C LEU A 318 5.36 -13.99 -8.56
N MET A 319 5.73 -13.79 -7.29
CA MET A 319 4.87 -14.17 -6.16
C MET A 319 4.00 -13.01 -5.62
N CYS A 320 4.31 -11.75 -5.93
CA CYS A 320 3.42 -10.62 -5.65
C CYS A 320 2.28 -10.42 -6.67
N LYS A 321 2.07 -11.33 -7.62
CA LYS A 321 0.99 -11.20 -8.62
C LYS A 321 -0.42 -11.49 -8.10
N VAL A 322 -0.58 -11.93 -6.86
CA VAL A 322 -1.91 -12.14 -6.27
C VAL A 322 -2.46 -10.86 -5.61
N ILE A 323 -1.64 -9.84 -5.34
CA ILE A 323 -2.06 -8.76 -4.42
C ILE A 323 -1.48 -7.38 -4.81
N GLU A 324 -1.77 -6.89 -6.02
CA GLU A 324 -1.77 -5.45 -6.36
C GLU A 324 -3.16 -4.87 -6.28
#